data_AF-A0A397JIA4-F1
#
_entry.id   AF-A0A397JIA4-F1
#
_cell.length_a   1.000
_cell.length_b   1.000
_cell.length_c   1.000
_cell.angle_alpha   90.00
_cell.angle_beta   90.00
_cell.angle_gamma   90.00
#
_symmetry.space_group_name_H-M   'P 1'
#
loop_
_entity.id
_entity.type
_entity.pdbx_description
1 polymer ?
#
loop_
_entity_poly.entity_id
_entity_poly.type
_entity_poly.pdbx_seq_one_letter_code
_entity_poly.pdbx_strand_id
1 'polypeptide(L)' 'MSNISIRIFNIIIKYIYGGIISLEKLENSVIFDLLIISNELNLDELGEHLQTHFFNNDAD' A
#
# COMPACT_ATOMS: atom_id res chain seq x y z
N MET A 1 5.06 -17.14 -0.14
CA MET A 1 4.22 -16.29 -1.00
C MET A 1 2.77 -16.62 -0.73
N SER A 2 2.14 -15.82 0.11
CA SER A 2 0.68 -15.85 0.28
C SER A 2 0.03 -15.43 -1.04
N ASN A 3 -1.16 -15.98 -1.33
CA ASN A 3 -1.91 -15.60 -2.53
C ASN A 3 -2.25 -14.11 -2.47
N ILE A 4 -1.52 -13.27 -3.21
CA ILE A 4 -1.84 -11.86 -3.36
C ILE A 4 -3.18 -11.77 -4.07
N SER A 5 -4.13 -11.05 -3.49
CA SER A 5 -5.40 -10.78 -4.15
C SER A 5 -5.17 -10.00 -5.46
N ILE A 6 -5.89 -10.37 -6.52
CA ILE A 6 -5.88 -9.67 -7.81
C ILE A 6 -6.16 -8.16 -7.60
N ARG A 7 -6.99 -7.81 -6.61
CA ARG A 7 -7.28 -6.41 -6.24
C ARG A 7 -5.99 -5.68 -5.83
N ILE A 8 -5.17 -6.27 -4.97
CA ILE A 8 -3.95 -5.65 -4.45
C ILE A 8 -2.88 -5.57 -5.54
N PHE A 9 -2.71 -6.65 -6.31
CA PHE A 9 -1.76 -6.66 -7.41
C PHE A 9 -2.08 -5.55 -8.45
N ASN A 10 -3.36 -5.34 -8.76
CA ASN A 10 -3.78 -4.25 -9.64
C ASN A 10 -3.47 -2.86 -9.07
N ILE A 11 -3.54 -2.67 -7.75
CA ILE A 11 -3.17 -1.40 -7.12
C ILE A 11 -1.66 -1.18 -7.26
N ILE A 12 -0.84 -2.21 -6.99
CA ILE A 12 0.62 -2.14 -7.12
C ILE A 12 1.04 -1.82 -8.56
N ILE A 13 0.47 -2.50 -9.56
CA ILE A 13 0.79 -2.22 -10.97
C ILE A 13 0.42 -0.78 -11.34
N LYS A 14 -0.75 -0.29 -10.91
CA LYS A 14 -1.14 1.11 -11.14
C LYS A 14 -0.17 2.09 -10.48
N TYR A 15 0.29 1.80 -9.27
CA TYR A 15 1.31 2.60 -8.59
C TYR A 15 2.64 2.62 -9.36
N ILE A 16 3.14 1.46 -9.80
CA ILE A 16 4.42 1.38 -10.53
C ILE A 16 4.40 2.20 -11.83
N TYR A 17 3.28 2.16 -12.57
CA TYR A 17 3.17 2.91 -13.84
C TYR A 17 2.71 4.36 -13.67
N GLY A 18 1.98 4.66 -12.60
CA GLY A 18 1.36 5.97 -12.38
C GLY A 18 2.07 6.85 -11.35
N GLY A 19 2.88 6.28 -10.47
CA GLY A 19 3.53 6.94 -9.34
C GLY A 19 2.58 7.46 -8.26
N ILE A 20 1.27 7.17 -8.36
CA ILE A 20 0.24 7.77 -7.51
C ILE A 20 -0.64 6.66 -6.94
N ILE A 21 -0.98 6.76 -5.65
CA ILE A 21 -1.93 5.91 -4.95
C ILE A 21 -2.88 6.76 -4.12
N SER A 22 -4.17 6.42 -4.11
CA SER A 22 -5.18 7.07 -3.26
C SER A 22 -5.55 6.12 -2.13
N LEU A 23 -5.25 6.51 -0.89
CA LEU A 23 -5.47 5.70 0.31
C LEU A 23 -6.84 5.94 0.95
N GLU A 24 -7.45 7.11 0.76
CA GLU A 24 -8.73 7.54 1.38
C GLU A 24 -9.91 6.60 1.13
N LYS A 25 -9.89 5.83 0.03
CA LYS A 25 -10.97 4.91 -0.36
C LYS A 25 -10.65 3.44 -0.09
N LEU A 26 -9.51 3.16 0.54
CA LEU A 26 -9.09 1.81 0.84
C LEU A 26 -9.45 1.45 2.28
N GLU A 27 -9.91 0.23 2.48
CA GLU A 27 -10.08 -0.34 3.81
C GLU A 27 -8.71 -0.48 4.48
N ASN A 28 -8.61 -0.26 5.79
CA ASN A 28 -7.34 -0.36 6.52
C ASN A 28 -6.64 -1.72 6.30
N SER A 29 -7.39 -2.82 6.17
CA SER A 29 -6.88 -4.14 5.82
C SER A 29 -6.12 -4.15 4.49
N VAL A 30 -6.66 -3.48 3.47
CA VAL A 30 -6.01 -3.35 2.16
C VAL A 30 -4.74 -2.50 2.25
N ILE A 31 -4.73 -1.46 3.10
CA ILE A 31 -3.54 -0.63 3.35
C ILE A 31 -2.45 -1.46 4.04
N PHE A 32 -2.80 -2.30 5.01
CA PHE A 32 -1.86 -3.23 5.64
C PHE A 32 -1.30 -4.27 4.66
N ASP A 33 -2.15 -4.87 3.83
CA ASP A 33 -1.69 -5.81 2.81
C ASP A 33 -0.74 -5.13 1.80
N LEU A 34 -1.06 -3.89 1.41
CA LEU A 34 -0.18 -3.07 0.55
C LEU A 34 1.16 -2.79 1.21
N LEU A 35 1.20 -2.54 2.53
CA LEU A 35 2.44 -2.32 3.25
C LEU A 35 3.31 -3.59 3.23
N ILE A 36 2.72 -4.75 3.52
CA ILE A 36 3.43 -6.04 3.49
C ILE A 36 4.00 -6.29 2.08
N ILE A 37 3.19 -6.12 1.04
CA ILE A 37 3.60 -6.35 -0.35
C ILE A 37 4.63 -5.32 -0.81
N SER A 38 4.51 -4.05 -0.39
CA SER A 38 5.52 -3.03 -0.70
C SER A 38 6.89 -3.40 -0.15
N ASN A 39 6.94 -3.97 1.06
CA ASN A 39 8.17 -4.47 1.66
C ASN A 39 8.67 -5.75 0.95
N GLU A 40 7.78 -6.68 0.58
CA GLU A 40 8.17 -7.88 -0.19
C GLU A 40 8.72 -7.56 -1.59
N LEU A 41 8.24 -6.47 -2.21
CA LEU A 41 8.65 -6.02 -3.54
C LEU A 41 9.75 -4.96 -3.54
N ASN A 42 10.26 -4.57 -2.36
CA ASN A 42 11.23 -3.48 -2.17
C ASN A 42 10.78 -2.15 -2.82
N LEU A 43 9.51 -1.78 -2.63
CA LEU A 43 8.94 -0.51 -3.05
C LEU A 43 9.05 0.51 -1.89
N ASP A 44 10.27 0.89 -1.55
CA ASP A 44 10.59 1.65 -0.32
C ASP A 44 9.77 2.94 -0.20
N GLU A 45 9.64 3.72 -1.29
CA GLU A 45 8.84 4.96 -1.32
C GLU A 45 7.37 4.71 -0.98
N LEU A 46 6.78 3.63 -1.53
CA LEU A 46 5.41 3.26 -1.20
C LEU A 46 5.31 2.83 0.26
N GLY A 47 6.27 2.03 0.74
CA GLY A 47 6.31 1.58 2.13
C GLY A 47 6.40 2.73 3.13
N GLU A 48 7.23 3.74 2.86
CA GLU A 48 7.35 4.95 3.69
C GLU A 48 6.08 5.80 3.65
N HIS A 49 5.46 5.95 2.47
CA HIS A 49 4.20 6.67 2.32
C HIS A 49 3.07 6.00 3.12
N LEU A 50 2.96 4.67 3.02
CA LEU A 50 1.97 3.88 3.75
C LEU A 50 2.19 3.96 5.27
N GLN A 51 3.43 3.85 5.75
CA GLN A 51 3.76 4.00 7.18
C GLN A 51 3.41 5.39 7.70
N THR A 52 3.77 6.44 6.96
CA THR A 52 3.43 7.83 7.30
C THR A 52 1.92 8.03 7.42
N HIS A 53 1.14 7.40 6.52
CA HIS A 53 -0.31 7.44 6.59
C HIS A 53 -0.88 6.80 7.87
N PHE A 54 -0.25 5.73 8.39
CA PHE A 54 -0.67 5.13 9.67
C PHE A 54 -0.36 6.04 10.86
N PHE A 55 0.87 6.56 10.96
CA PHE A 55 1.26 7.45 12.06
C PHE A 55 0.41 8.72 12.15
N ASN A 56 0.01 9.27 11.00
CA ASN A 56 -0.84 10.46 10.97
C ASN A 56 -2.31 10.18 11.28
N ASN A 57 -2.82 8.96 11.03
CA ASN A 57 -4.21 8.60 11.36
C ASN A 57 -4.38 8.19 12.83
N ASP A 58 -3.34 7.71 13.52
CA ASP A 58 -3.37 7.41 14.96
C ASP A 58 -3.11 8.67 15.83
N ALA A 59 -2.99 9.85 15.22
CA ALA A 59 -2.71 11.11 15.92
C ALA A 59 -3.97 11.87 16.40
N ASP A 60 -5.17 11.28 16.28
CA ASP A 60 -6.44 11.80 16.80
C ASP A 60 -6.91 11.04 18.06
#